data_AF-A0A840GUJ7-F1
#
_entry.id   AF-A0A840GUJ7-F1
#
_cell.length_a   1.000
_cell.length_b   1.000
_cell.length_c   1.000
_cell.angle_alpha   90.00
_cell.angle_beta   90.00
_cell.angle_gamma   90.00
#
_symmetry.space_group_name_H-M   'P 1'
#
loop_
_entity.id
_entity.type
_entity.pdbx_description
1 polymer ?
#
loop_
_entity_poly.entity_id
_entity_poly.type
_entity_poly.pdbx_seq_one_letter_code
_entity_poly.pdbx_strand_id
1 'polypeptide(L)'
;MMSNVPLPGPPDDESDDESIAAWHEWHYALDWARGGDFIPLAECLRRFELPLNNDDVRNWLASGLENGFKKPRKTKKRPQYVPFELEGRRFYLDARYLKIFEAMKQVSETRESLGEDMAIANAAAQFEMEPEDLRQHLRRPRSRWGLSPAKHDGMFDGVIGPKD
;
A
#
# COMPACT_ATOMS: atom_id res chain seq x y z
N MET A 1 -50.88 22.77 -0.30
CA MET A 1 -49.45 23.00 0.01
C MET A 1 -48.68 21.80 -0.53
N MET A 2 -47.96 21.95 -1.65
CA MET A 2 -47.17 20.87 -2.23
C MET A 2 -45.78 20.90 -1.58
N SER A 3 -45.43 19.83 -0.86
CA SER A 3 -44.14 19.67 -0.19
C SER A 3 -43.08 19.28 -1.23
N ASN A 4 -42.28 20.24 -1.67
CA ASN A 4 -41.08 20.00 -2.47
C ASN A 4 -39.93 19.64 -1.52
N VAL A 5 -39.88 18.38 -1.10
CA VAL A 5 -38.67 17.82 -0.49
C VAL A 5 -37.83 17.26 -1.64
N PRO A 6 -36.62 17.80 -1.91
CA PRO A 6 -35.73 17.21 -2.90
C PRO A 6 -35.34 15.80 -2.44
N LEU A 7 -35.46 14.84 -3.36
CA LEU A 7 -34.95 13.49 -3.14
C LEU A 7 -33.44 13.57 -2.82
N PRO A 8 -32.93 12.77 -1.87
CA PRO A 8 -31.49 12.68 -1.67
C PRO A 8 -30.84 12.28 -3.00
N GLY A 9 -29.85 13.06 -3.43
CA GLY A 9 -29.05 12.75 -4.60
C GLY A 9 -28.41 11.37 -4.46
N PRO A 10 -28.00 10.74 -5.58
CA PRO A 10 -27.21 9.52 -5.49
C PRO A 10 -25.98 9.82 -4.60
N PRO A 11 -25.52 8.85 -3.80
CA PRO A 11 -24.28 9.04 -3.06
C PRO A 11 -23.21 9.44 -4.08
N ASP A 12 -22.51 10.55 -3.82
CA ASP A 12 -21.26 10.89 -4.47
C ASP A 12 -20.25 9.80 -4.09
N ASP A 13 -20.36 8.66 -4.76
CA ASP A 13 -19.41 7.58 -4.76
C ASP A 13 -18.35 7.93 -5.79
N GLU A 14 -17.66 9.05 -5.57
CA GLU A 14 -16.27 9.15 -6.00
C GLU A 14 -15.45 8.31 -5.02
N SER A 15 -15.64 6.99 -5.13
CA SER A 15 -14.71 6.06 -4.56
C SER A 15 -13.40 6.24 -5.31
N ASP A 16 -12.39 6.72 -4.59
CA ASP A 16 -10.96 6.63 -4.94
C ASP A 16 -10.49 5.14 -5.01
N ASP A 17 -11.32 4.26 -5.58
CA ASP A 17 -11.03 2.84 -5.84
C ASP A 17 -10.10 2.65 -7.05
N GLU A 18 -9.77 3.72 -7.78
CA GLU A 18 -8.77 3.65 -8.86
C GLU A 18 -7.37 3.27 -8.36
N SER A 19 -7.04 3.55 -7.10
CA SER A 19 -5.74 3.17 -6.53
C SER A 19 -5.64 1.69 -6.11
N ILE A 20 -6.77 0.98 -5.98
CA ILE A 20 -6.82 -0.44 -5.61
C ILE A 20 -6.81 -1.34 -6.86
N ALA A 21 -7.18 -0.79 -8.02
CA ALA A 21 -7.42 -1.55 -9.26
C ALA A 21 -6.18 -1.80 -10.14
N ALA A 22 -4.99 -1.31 -9.78
CA ALA A 22 -3.79 -1.50 -10.63
C ALA A 22 -3.49 -2.99 -10.89
N TRP A 23 -3.82 -3.90 -9.97
CA TRP A 23 -3.59 -5.34 -10.17
C TRP A 23 -4.59 -6.04 -11.10
N HIS A 24 -5.65 -5.34 -11.52
CA HIS A 24 -6.65 -5.85 -12.47
C HIS A 24 -6.26 -5.58 -13.94
N GLU A 25 -5.15 -4.89 -14.20
CA GLU A 25 -4.58 -4.83 -15.54
C GLU A 25 -3.79 -6.10 -15.86
N TRP A 26 -3.86 -6.53 -17.13
CA TRP A 26 -3.25 -7.79 -17.59
C TRP A 26 -1.76 -7.92 -17.25
N HIS A 27 -0.98 -6.85 -17.35
CA HIS A 27 0.45 -6.88 -17.08
C HIS A 27 0.75 -7.24 -15.62
N TYR A 28 0.08 -6.60 -14.67
CA TYR A 28 0.24 -6.91 -13.25
C TYR A 28 -0.31 -8.29 -12.89
N ALA A 29 -1.45 -8.69 -13.48
CA ALA A 29 -2.02 -10.02 -13.28
C ALA A 29 -1.09 -11.15 -13.74
N LEU A 30 -0.38 -10.96 -14.86
CA LEU A 30 0.62 -11.88 -15.37
C LEU A 30 1.84 -11.97 -14.45
N ASP A 31 2.30 -10.86 -13.89
CA ASP A 31 3.41 -10.85 -12.93
C ASP A 31 3.07 -11.61 -11.63
N TRP A 32 1.85 -11.48 -11.13
CA TRP A 32 1.37 -12.27 -10.00
C TRP A 32 1.28 -13.76 -10.35
N ALA A 33 0.80 -14.10 -11.55
CA ALA A 33 0.72 -15.48 -12.02
C ALA A 33 2.11 -16.14 -12.15
N ARG A 34 3.12 -15.39 -12.62
CA ARG A 34 4.54 -15.83 -12.62
C ARG A 34 5.04 -16.12 -11.20
N GLY A 35 4.55 -15.37 -10.20
CA GLY A 35 4.78 -15.62 -8.78
C GLY A 35 3.95 -16.75 -8.14
N GLY A 36 3.10 -17.41 -8.93
CA GLY A 36 2.25 -18.52 -8.50
C GLY A 36 0.87 -18.14 -7.98
N ASP A 37 0.50 -16.87 -8.07
CA ASP A 37 -0.83 -16.39 -7.69
C ASP A 37 -1.67 -16.11 -8.94
N PHE A 38 -2.55 -17.05 -9.27
CA PHE A 38 -3.35 -17.02 -10.50
C PHE A 38 -4.70 -16.31 -10.34
N ILE A 39 -5.08 -15.92 -9.11
CA ILE A 39 -6.40 -15.33 -8.85
C ILE A 39 -6.61 -14.01 -9.63
N PRO A 40 -5.65 -13.06 -9.73
CA PRO A 40 -5.87 -11.81 -10.47
C PRO A 40 -6.05 -12.09 -11.97
N LEU A 41 -5.26 -13.02 -12.50
CA LEU A 41 -5.38 -13.46 -13.88
C LEU A 41 -6.73 -14.13 -14.16
N ALA A 42 -7.21 -14.97 -13.24
CA ALA A 42 -8.53 -15.59 -13.34
C ALA A 42 -9.65 -14.55 -13.28
N GLU A 43 -9.52 -13.49 -12.47
CA GLU A 43 -10.47 -12.37 -12.46
C GLU A 43 -10.44 -11.59 -13.77
N CYS A 44 -9.26 -11.30 -14.32
CA CYS A 44 -9.12 -10.65 -15.63
C CYS A 44 -9.80 -11.45 -16.75
N LEU A 45 -9.59 -12.78 -16.76
CA LEU A 45 -10.22 -13.71 -17.70
C LEU A 45 -11.75 -13.80 -17.55
N ARG A 46 -12.30 -13.55 -16.36
CA ARG A 46 -13.74 -13.58 -16.09
C ARG A 46 -14.44 -12.25 -16.37
N ARG A 47 -13.76 -11.13 -16.11
CA ARG A 47 -14.33 -9.77 -16.21
C ARG A 47 -14.26 -9.20 -17.63
N PHE A 48 -13.21 -9.50 -18.36
CA PHE A 48 -13.00 -8.99 -19.71
C PHE A 48 -13.28 -10.09 -20.73
N GLU A 49 -13.99 -9.77 -21.81
CA GLU A 49 -13.93 -10.58 -23.03
C GLU A 49 -12.44 -10.69 -23.40
N LEU A 50 -11.88 -11.91 -23.34
CA LEU A 50 -10.47 -12.19 -23.62
C LEU A 50 -10.03 -11.39 -24.84
N PRO A 51 -9.26 -10.28 -24.68
CA PRO A 51 -8.70 -9.64 -25.82
C PRO A 51 -7.54 -10.53 -26.22
N LEU A 52 -7.83 -11.55 -27.04
CA LEU A 52 -6.83 -12.40 -27.68
C LEU A 52 -5.83 -11.57 -28.52
N ASN A 53 -6.03 -10.27 -28.64
CA ASN A 53 -5.08 -9.33 -29.23
C ASN A 53 -3.96 -8.88 -28.27
N ASN A 54 -4.00 -9.17 -26.97
CA ASN A 54 -2.88 -8.87 -26.07
C ASN A 54 -1.76 -9.92 -26.24
N ASP A 55 -0.60 -9.49 -26.75
CA ASP A 55 0.56 -10.36 -27.02
C ASP A 55 1.11 -11.04 -25.75
N ASP A 56 1.13 -10.34 -24.61
CA ASP A 56 1.64 -10.89 -23.35
C ASP A 56 0.78 -12.05 -22.85
N VAL A 57 -0.54 -11.90 -22.95
CA VAL A 57 -1.51 -12.95 -22.54
C VAL A 57 -1.39 -14.16 -23.45
N ARG A 58 -1.27 -13.95 -24.77
CA ARG A 58 -1.08 -15.03 -25.75
C ARG A 58 0.21 -15.79 -25.50
N ASN A 59 1.33 -15.09 -25.35
CA ASN A 59 2.63 -15.70 -25.10
C ASN A 59 2.65 -16.47 -23.79
N TRP A 60 2.01 -15.96 -22.74
CA TRP A 60 1.90 -16.66 -21.47
C TRP A 60 1.04 -17.92 -21.56
N LEU A 61 -0.11 -17.86 -22.23
CA LEU A 61 -0.97 -19.04 -22.47
C LEU A 61 -0.29 -20.10 -23.33
N ALA A 62 0.39 -19.69 -24.41
CA ALA A 62 1.18 -20.58 -25.26
C ALA A 62 2.29 -21.28 -24.44
N SER A 63 3.05 -20.53 -23.64
CA SER A 63 4.05 -21.08 -22.71
C SER A 63 3.44 -22.09 -21.73
N GLY A 64 2.20 -21.85 -21.31
CA GLY A 64 1.42 -22.75 -20.47
C GLY A 64 1.09 -24.08 -21.13
N LEU A 65 0.56 -24.02 -22.35
CA LEU A 65 0.18 -25.17 -23.17
C LEU A 65 1.40 -26.02 -23.57
N GLU A 66 2.57 -25.40 -23.71
CA GLU A 66 3.86 -26.08 -23.96
C GLU A 66 4.46 -26.75 -22.71
N ASN A 67 3.67 -26.96 -21.64
CA ASN A 67 4.09 -27.50 -20.34
C ASN A 67 5.05 -26.61 -19.52
N GLY A 68 5.07 -25.29 -19.79
CA GLY A 68 5.92 -24.34 -19.09
C GLY A 68 5.46 -23.94 -17.68
N PHE A 69 4.20 -24.20 -17.31
CA PHE A 69 3.68 -23.85 -15.99
C PHE A 69 4.18 -24.81 -14.90
N LYS A 70 5.37 -24.52 -14.37
CA LYS A 70 5.84 -25.11 -13.12
C LYS A 70 5.23 -24.35 -11.96
N LYS A 71 4.47 -25.03 -11.11
CA LYS A 71 3.98 -24.45 -9.85
C LYS A 71 5.20 -24.01 -9.01
N PRO A 72 5.30 -22.73 -8.61
CA PRO A 72 6.42 -22.29 -7.80
C PRO A 72 6.36 -22.98 -6.43
N ARG A 73 7.53 -23.31 -5.87
CA ARG A 73 7.64 -23.96 -4.55
C ARG A 73 7.14 -23.08 -3.41
N LYS A 74 7.12 -21.76 -3.60
CA LYS A 74 6.60 -20.77 -2.66
C LYS A 74 5.73 -19.78 -3.42
N THR A 75 4.48 -19.64 -3.01
CA THR A 75 3.58 -18.62 -3.54
C THR A 75 3.90 -17.29 -2.89
N LYS A 76 4.01 -16.22 -3.67
CA LYS A 76 4.16 -14.86 -3.13
C LYS A 76 2.89 -14.49 -2.37
N LYS A 77 2.99 -14.14 -1.08
CA LYS A 77 1.84 -13.63 -0.31
C LYS A 77 1.51 -12.22 -0.79
N ARG A 78 0.22 -11.94 -0.98
CA ARG A 78 -0.26 -10.58 -1.27
C ARG A 78 -0.02 -9.67 -0.06
N PRO A 79 0.39 -8.41 -0.28
CA PRO A 79 0.32 -7.42 0.77
C PRO A 79 -1.16 -7.18 1.12
N GLN A 80 -1.48 -7.20 2.40
CA GLN A 80 -2.79 -6.81 2.89
C GLN A 80 -2.72 -5.32 3.18
N TYR A 81 -3.47 -4.50 2.45
CA TYR A 81 -3.47 -3.07 2.70
C TYR A 81 -4.48 -2.69 3.78
N VAL A 82 -4.05 -1.87 4.73
CA VAL A 82 -4.87 -1.36 5.83
C VAL A 82 -4.86 0.17 5.81
N PRO A 83 -6.00 0.81 6.13
CA PRO A 83 -6.05 2.26 6.21
C PRO A 83 -5.21 2.76 7.40
N PHE A 84 -4.50 3.85 7.19
CA PHE A 84 -3.73 4.55 8.20
C PHE A 84 -3.91 6.05 8.08
N GLU A 85 -3.95 6.74 9.21
CA GLU A 85 -4.21 8.18 9.27
C GLU A 85 -3.11 8.90 10.06
N LEU A 86 -2.56 9.94 9.43
CA LEU A 86 -1.54 10.81 9.98
C LEU A 86 -1.85 12.25 9.56
N GLU A 87 -1.89 13.18 10.51
CA GLU A 87 -2.11 14.62 10.25
C GLU A 87 -3.35 14.91 9.37
N GLY A 88 -4.45 14.17 9.59
CA GLY A 88 -5.69 14.32 8.82
C GLY A 88 -5.62 13.80 7.38
N ARG A 89 -4.54 13.11 6.99
CA ARG A 89 -4.42 12.43 5.71
C ARG A 89 -4.53 10.92 5.89
N ARG A 90 -5.41 10.30 5.10
CA ARG A 90 -5.59 8.85 5.05
C ARG A 90 -4.82 8.26 3.87
N PHE A 91 -4.08 7.19 4.11
CA PHE A 91 -3.41 6.40 3.06
C PHE A 91 -3.37 4.93 3.44
N TYR A 92 -3.10 4.06 2.46
CA TYR A 92 -3.13 2.62 2.65
C TYR A 92 -1.71 2.07 2.79
N LEU A 93 -1.46 1.35 3.90
CA LEU A 93 -0.18 0.71 4.21
C LEU A 93 -0.29 -0.79 4.01
N ASP A 94 0.82 -1.45 3.68
CA ASP A 94 0.91 -2.87 3.93
C ASP A 94 0.82 -3.14 5.45
N ALA A 95 -0.08 -4.03 5.86
CA ALA A 95 -0.32 -4.42 7.26
C ALA A 95 0.96 -4.87 7.98
N ARG A 96 1.95 -5.40 7.24
CA ARG A 96 3.26 -5.76 7.79
C ARG A 96 4.04 -4.57 8.35
N TYR A 97 3.74 -3.37 7.89
CA TYR A 97 4.41 -2.14 8.31
C TYR A 97 3.59 -1.32 9.32
N LEU A 98 2.36 -1.72 9.63
CA LEU A 98 1.46 -0.97 10.50
C LEU A 98 2.13 -0.62 11.85
N LYS A 99 2.70 -1.63 12.52
CA LYS A 99 3.40 -1.47 13.80
C LYS A 99 4.53 -0.43 13.75
N ILE A 100 5.25 -0.36 12.63
CA ILE A 100 6.35 0.60 12.44
C ILE A 100 5.77 2.01 12.27
N PHE A 101 4.71 2.16 11.48
CA PHE A 101 4.08 3.45 11.22
C PHE A 101 3.39 4.02 12.46
N GLU A 102 2.77 3.18 13.29
CA GLU A 102 2.20 3.58 14.58
C GLU A 102 3.28 4.09 15.54
N ALA A 103 4.45 3.42 15.60
CA ALA A 103 5.58 3.88 16.38
C ALA A 103 6.11 5.25 15.89
N MET A 104 6.25 5.42 14.58
CA MET A 104 6.69 6.70 14.00
C MET A 104 5.69 7.83 14.26
N LYS A 105 4.38 7.54 14.19
CA LYS A 105 3.31 8.49 14.54
C LYS A 105 3.41 8.93 16.00
N GLN A 106 3.59 7.99 16.93
CA GLN A 106 3.75 8.32 18.34
C GLN A 106 4.99 9.21 18.59
N VAL A 107 6.11 8.95 17.91
CA VAL A 107 7.29 9.84 17.99
C VAL A 107 6.92 11.25 17.53
N SER A 108 6.21 11.39 16.41
CA SER A 108 5.77 12.69 15.90
C SER A 108 4.90 13.45 16.91
N GLU A 109 3.97 12.75 17.57
CA GLU A 109 3.03 13.36 18.53
C GLU A 109 3.68 13.73 19.88
N THR A 110 4.74 13.03 20.27
CA THR A 110 5.38 13.21 21.59
C THR A 110 6.72 13.94 21.54
N ARG A 111 7.30 14.17 20.35
CA ARG A 111 8.60 14.83 20.18
C ARG A 111 8.66 16.21 20.81
N GLU A 112 7.62 17.04 20.63
CA GLU A 112 7.59 18.40 21.14
C GLU A 112 7.56 18.47 22.68
N SER A 113 6.96 17.47 23.32
CA SER A 113 6.80 17.45 24.79
C SER A 113 7.93 16.73 25.52
N LEU A 114 8.47 15.65 24.96
CA LEU A 114 9.48 14.80 25.61
C LEU A 114 10.91 15.06 25.11
N GLY A 115 11.07 15.70 23.94
CA GLY A 115 12.32 15.70 23.19
C GLY A 115 12.51 14.41 22.38
N GLU A 116 13.32 14.50 21.32
CA GLU A 116 13.45 13.45 20.30
C GLU A 116 13.88 12.09 20.87
N ASP A 117 14.95 12.05 21.67
CA ASP A 117 15.49 10.79 22.20
C ASP A 117 14.52 10.08 23.15
N MET A 118 13.82 10.83 23.99
CA MET A 118 12.83 10.28 24.92
C MET A 118 11.56 9.83 24.20
N ALA A 119 11.12 10.58 23.18
CA ALA A 119 10.00 10.19 22.33
C ALA A 119 10.27 8.87 21.58
N ILE A 120 11.48 8.73 21.02
CA ILE A 120 11.92 7.49 20.36
C ILE A 120 11.99 6.33 21.34
N ALA A 121 12.61 6.52 22.51
CA ALA A 121 12.73 5.46 23.51
C ALA A 121 11.36 4.98 24.01
N ASN A 122 10.43 5.91 24.24
CA ASN A 122 9.07 5.61 24.68
C ASN A 122 8.29 4.84 23.61
N ALA A 123 8.27 5.34 22.37
CA ALA A 123 7.60 4.65 21.27
C ALA A 123 8.21 3.27 21.00
N ALA A 124 9.55 3.16 21.01
CA ALA A 124 10.23 1.89 20.80
C ALA A 124 9.86 0.85 21.85
N ALA A 125 9.79 1.26 23.13
CA ALA A 125 9.34 0.39 24.22
C ALA A 125 7.87 -0.04 24.07
N GLN A 126 6.97 0.89 23.74
CA GLN A 126 5.54 0.62 23.57
C GLN A 126 5.27 -0.35 22.41
N PHE A 127 6.04 -0.24 21.33
CA PHE A 127 5.93 -1.09 20.17
C PHE A 127 7.00 -2.19 20.13
N GLU A 128 7.56 -2.61 21.28
CA GLU A 128 8.49 -3.76 21.40
C GLU A 128 9.55 -3.81 20.27
N MET A 129 10.23 -2.70 20.03
CA MET A 129 11.28 -2.56 19.02
C MET A 129 12.50 -1.89 19.60
N GLU A 130 13.65 -2.08 18.95
CA GLU A 130 14.87 -1.41 19.36
C GLU A 130 14.81 0.08 18.97
N PRO A 131 15.21 1.02 19.86
CA PRO A 131 15.20 2.45 19.55
C PRO A 131 16.02 2.80 18.30
N GLU A 132 17.12 2.09 18.06
CA GLU A 132 17.96 2.32 16.89
C GLU A 132 17.28 1.87 15.58
N ASP A 133 16.48 0.81 15.63
CA ASP A 133 15.67 0.38 14.48
C ASP A 133 14.60 1.42 14.15
N LEU A 134 13.93 1.97 15.17
CA LEU A 134 12.95 3.04 14.99
C LEU A 134 13.58 4.31 14.41
N ARG A 135 14.78 4.70 14.88
CA ARG A 135 15.56 5.80 14.29
C ARG A 135 15.86 5.58 12.81
N GLN A 136 16.25 4.37 12.44
CA GLN A 136 16.48 4.04 11.04
C GLN A 136 15.19 4.14 10.22
N HIS A 137 14.05 3.71 10.76
CA HIS A 137 12.76 3.82 10.08
C HIS A 137 12.33 5.28 9.88
N LEU A 138 12.50 6.14 10.89
CA LEU A 138 12.23 7.59 10.81
C LEU A 138 13.06 8.29 9.72
N ARG A 139 14.27 7.80 9.42
CA ARG A 139 15.16 8.34 8.37
C ARG A 139 14.85 7.85 6.95
N ARG A 140 13.96 6.87 6.77
CA ARG A 140 13.72 6.28 5.44
C ARG A 140 12.78 7.15 4.60
N PRO A 141 13.08 7.36 3.31
CA PRO A 141 12.20 8.10 2.42
C PRO A 141 10.90 7.33 2.15
N ARG A 142 9.84 8.05 1.79
CA ARG A 142 8.50 7.48 1.50
C ARG A 142 8.52 6.37 0.44
N SER A 143 9.39 6.52 -0.57
CA SER A 143 9.56 5.56 -1.66
C SER A 143 9.97 4.15 -1.18
N ARG A 144 10.69 4.04 -0.06
CA ARG A 144 11.08 2.74 0.53
C ARG A 144 9.89 1.96 1.10
N TRP A 145 8.76 2.63 1.29
CA TRP A 145 7.53 2.04 1.82
C TRP A 145 6.50 1.73 0.73
N GLY A 146 6.85 1.95 -0.55
CA GLY A 146 5.91 1.78 -1.66
C GLY A 146 4.80 2.85 -1.68
N LEU A 147 5.02 3.99 -1.02
CA LEU A 147 4.12 5.13 -1.04
C LEU A 147 4.55 6.12 -2.14
N SER A 148 3.58 6.71 -2.83
CA SER A 148 3.84 7.74 -3.84
C SER A 148 4.65 8.92 -3.23
N PRO A 149 5.60 9.49 -4.00
CA PRO A 149 6.36 10.65 -3.55
C PRO A 149 5.41 11.82 -3.29
N ALA A 150 5.52 12.45 -2.12
CA ALA A 150 4.85 13.72 -1.85
C ALA A 150 5.75 14.87 -2.32
N LYS A 151 5.21 16.09 -2.48
CA LYS A 151 6.01 17.30 -2.83
C LYS A 151 7.14 17.59 -1.82
N HIS A 152 7.06 17.00 -0.63
CA HIS A 152 8.11 16.92 0.37
C HIS A 152 8.40 15.43 0.65
N ASP A 153 9.68 15.03 0.60
CA ASP A 153 10.08 13.62 0.52
C ASP A 153 10.05 12.90 1.89
N GLY A 154 9.85 13.64 2.98
CA GLY A 154 9.68 13.07 4.30
C GLY A 154 8.24 12.63 4.53
N MET A 155 8.14 11.42 5.08
CA MET A 155 6.90 10.96 5.69
C MET A 155 6.57 11.77 6.96
N PHE A 156 7.60 12.36 7.56
CA PHE A 156 7.61 13.09 8.82
C PHE A 156 8.70 14.17 8.77
N ASP A 157 8.67 15.08 7.78
CA ASP A 157 9.72 16.11 7.57
C ASP A 157 9.98 17.03 8.79
N GLY A 158 9.15 16.94 9.82
CA GLY A 158 9.35 17.54 11.13
C GLY A 158 9.90 16.62 12.22
N VAL A 159 10.45 15.43 11.93
CA VAL A 159 10.93 14.45 12.95
C VAL A 159 12.44 14.32 13.03
N ILE A 160 13.19 14.70 11.99
CA ILE A 160 14.65 14.81 12.05
C ILE A 160 14.97 16.28 11.85
N GLY A 161 15.46 16.94 12.90
CA GLY A 161 15.84 18.35 12.79
C GLY A 161 16.89 18.54 11.68
N PRO A 162 16.96 19.73 11.05
CA PRO A 162 18.06 20.04 10.16
C PRO A 162 19.37 19.78 10.90
N LYS A 163 20.30 19.08 10.25
CA LYS A 163 21.70 19.09 10.68
C LYS A 163 22.20 20.52 10.49
N ASP A 164 22.48 21.20 11.60
CA ASP A 164 23.40 22.34 11.63
C ASP A 164 24.77 21.93 11.06
#